data_AF-A0A6M0A7M8-F1
#
_entry.id   AF-A0A6M0A7M8-F1
#
_cell.length_a   1.000
_cell.length_b   1.000
_cell.length_c   1.000
_cell.angle_alpha   90.00
_cell.angle_beta   90.00
_cell.angle_gamma   90.00
#
_symmetry.space_group_name_H-M   'P 1'
#
loop_
_entity.id
_entity.type
_entity.pdbx_description
1 polymer ?
#
loop_
_entity_poly.entity_id
_entity_poly.type
_entity_poly.pdbx_seq_one_letter_code
_entity_poly.pdbx_strand_id
1 'polypeptide(L)'
;MDRDKDLDSEQLQAKLLEITADIRSLAKNYQGDNLALLAILRGLEEVHGEIRDGFFQASLPDTRQKLYDLLKDIEEKGGWPYIERMNLISVLKKLP
;
A
#
# COMPACT_ATOMS: atom_id res chain seq x y z
N MET A 1 3.80 2.61 -26.74
CA MET A 1 4.36 2.09 -25.48
C MET A 1 3.41 2.32 -24.30
N ASP A 2 2.34 3.12 -24.44
CA ASP A 2 1.30 3.28 -23.40
C ASP A 2 0.38 2.07 -23.19
N ARG A 3 0.02 1.32 -24.25
CA ARG A 3 -0.94 0.20 -24.13
C ARG A 3 -0.47 -0.94 -23.21
N ASP A 4 0.83 -1.25 -23.19
CA ASP A 4 1.36 -2.29 -22.29
C ASP A 4 1.29 -1.88 -20.82
N LYS A 5 1.56 -0.60 -20.50
CA LYS A 5 1.45 -0.08 -19.13
C LYS A 5 0.00 -0.05 -18.62
N ASP A 6 -0.94 0.21 -19.52
CA ASP A 6 -2.37 0.24 -19.21
C ASP A 6 -2.89 -1.18 -18.91
N LEU A 7 -2.48 -2.17 -19.73
CA LEU A 7 -2.78 -3.59 -19.51
C LEU A 7 -2.19 -4.13 -18.20
N ASP A 8 -0.95 -3.75 -17.86
CA ASP A 8 -0.33 -4.14 -16.59
C ASP A 8 -1.05 -3.53 -15.38
N SER A 9 -1.57 -2.30 -15.51
CA SER A 9 -2.34 -1.61 -14.48
C SER A 9 -3.72 -2.26 -14.27
N GLU A 10 -4.43 -2.61 -15.34
CA GLU A 10 -5.72 -3.31 -15.25
C GLU A 10 -5.58 -4.70 -14.64
N GLN A 11 -4.54 -5.46 -15.03
CA GLN A 11 -4.25 -6.77 -14.45
C GLN A 11 -3.92 -6.68 -12.95
N LEU A 12 -3.15 -5.67 -12.56
CA LEU A 12 -2.85 -5.39 -11.15
C LEU A 12 -4.14 -5.09 -10.37
N GLN A 13 -5.01 -4.23 -10.90
CA GLN A 13 -6.28 -3.90 -10.26
C GLN A 13 -7.18 -5.13 -10.11
N ALA A 14 -7.28 -5.96 -11.15
CA ALA A 14 -8.07 -7.19 -11.09
C ALA A 14 -7.56 -8.15 -10.00
N LYS A 15 -6.24 -8.36 -9.91
CA LYS A 15 -5.64 -9.20 -8.86
C LYS A 15 -5.84 -8.62 -7.46
N LEU A 16 -5.72 -7.31 -7.29
CA LEU A 16 -5.98 -6.67 -6.00
C LEU A 16 -7.45 -6.82 -5.58
N LEU A 17 -8.39 -6.73 -6.52
CA LEU A 17 -9.80 -6.98 -6.23
C LEU A 17 -10.04 -8.42 -5.77
N GLU A 18 -9.41 -9.40 -6.42
CA GLU A 18 -9.48 -10.82 -6.03
C GLU A 18 -8.93 -11.05 -4.61
N ILE A 19 -7.69 -10.61 -4.35
CA ILE A 19 -7.04 -10.77 -3.04
C ILE A 19 -7.87 -10.09 -1.93
N THR A 20 -8.37 -8.89 -2.18
CA THR A 20 -9.16 -8.18 -1.17
C THR A 20 -10.55 -8.80 -0.98
N ALA A 21 -11.12 -9.45 -1.99
CA ALA A 21 -12.35 -10.23 -1.84
C ALA A 21 -12.11 -11.46 -0.96
N ASP A 22 -11.00 -12.17 -1.16
CA ASP A 22 -10.62 -13.34 -0.36
C ASP A 22 -10.37 -12.98 1.11
N ILE A 23 -9.65 -11.89 1.38
CA ILE A 23 -9.43 -11.39 2.74
C ILE A 23 -10.77 -11.04 3.44
N ARG A 24 -11.70 -10.39 2.72
CA ARG A 24 -13.04 -10.07 3.25
C ARG A 24 -13.84 -11.33 3.54
N SER A 25 -13.77 -12.32 2.65
CA SER A 25 -14.41 -13.63 2.81
C SER A 25 -13.87 -14.36 4.05
N LEU A 26 -12.54 -14.38 4.20
CA LEU A 26 -11.85 -14.96 5.34
C LEU A 26 -12.31 -14.31 6.65
N ALA A 27 -12.29 -12.97 6.72
CA ALA A 27 -12.75 -12.24 7.90
C ALA A 27 -14.23 -12.52 8.23
N LYS A 28 -15.10 -12.63 7.21
CA LYS A 28 -16.51 -12.98 7.39
C LYS A 28 -16.69 -14.39 7.97
N ASN A 29 -15.88 -15.36 7.55
CA ASN A 29 -15.96 -16.74 8.06
C ASN A 29 -15.59 -16.86 9.55
N TYR A 30 -14.78 -15.93 10.06
CA TYR A 30 -14.37 -15.87 11.47
C TYR A 30 -15.12 -14.78 12.26
N GLN A 31 -16.29 -14.34 11.77
CA GLN A 31 -17.10 -13.35 12.48
C GLN A 31 -17.49 -13.85 13.88
N GLY A 32 -17.17 -13.06 14.90
CA GLY A 32 -17.40 -13.41 16.31
C GLY A 32 -16.21 -14.09 17.00
N ASP A 33 -15.18 -14.50 16.25
CA ASP A 33 -13.91 -14.98 16.81
C ASP A 33 -12.87 -13.85 16.82
N ASN A 34 -12.76 -13.18 17.96
CA ASN A 34 -11.87 -12.03 18.13
C ASN A 34 -10.38 -12.38 17.94
N LEU A 35 -9.96 -13.61 18.27
CA LEU A 35 -8.55 -14.01 18.15
C LEU A 35 -8.20 -14.33 16.70
N ALA A 36 -9.10 -15.00 15.98
CA ALA A 36 -8.93 -15.25 14.55
C ALA A 36 -8.92 -13.93 13.75
N LEU A 37 -9.84 -13.00 14.04
CA LEU A 37 -9.86 -11.68 13.42
C LEU A 37 -8.59 -10.88 13.73
N LEU A 38 -8.08 -10.93 14.96
CA LEU A 38 -6.82 -10.29 15.32
C LEU A 38 -5.61 -10.91 14.58
N ALA A 39 -5.60 -12.23 14.38
CA ALA A 39 -4.55 -12.89 13.60
C ALA A 39 -4.56 -12.42 12.13
N ILE A 40 -5.75 -12.28 11.54
CA ILE A 40 -5.90 -11.73 10.17
C ILE A 40 -5.35 -10.30 10.11
N LEU A 41 -5.73 -9.43 11.06
CA LEU A 41 -5.25 -8.05 11.12
C LEU A 41 -3.73 -7.96 11.25
N ARG A 42 -3.11 -8.80 12.08
CA ARG A 42 -1.65 -8.84 12.25
C ARG A 42 -0.93 -9.27 10.97
N GLY A 43 -1.43 -10.27 10.27
CA GLY A 43 -0.85 -10.70 9.00
C GLY A 43 -0.97 -9.62 7.92
N LEU A 44 -2.10 -8.90 7.87
CA LEU A 44 -2.26 -7.76 6.96
C LEU A 44 -1.26 -6.64 7.27
N GLU A 45 -1.03 -6.33 8.55
CA GLU A 45 -0.05 -5.32 8.96
C GLU A 45 1.38 -5.74 8.60
N GLU A 46 1.75 -7.01 8.76
CA GLU A 46 3.06 -7.54 8.38
C GLU A 46 3.31 -7.36 6.87
N VAL A 47 2.36 -7.81 6.03
CA VAL A 47 2.44 -7.65 4.57
C VAL A 47 2.50 -6.18 4.19
N HIS A 48 1.69 -5.35 4.82
CA HIS A 48 1.70 -3.90 4.60
C HIS A 48 3.06 -3.28 4.97
N GLY A 49 3.65 -3.67 6.10
CA GLY A 49 4.98 -3.25 6.54
C GLY A 49 6.08 -3.64 5.56
N GLU A 50 6.08 -4.88 5.08
CA GLU A 50 7.04 -5.36 4.06
C GLU A 50 6.94 -4.56 2.76
N ILE A 51 5.71 -4.30 2.29
CA ILE A 51 5.48 -3.49 1.10
C ILE A 51 5.97 -2.06 1.32
N ARG A 52 5.66 -1.46 2.46
CA ARG A 52 6.03 -0.07 2.77
C ARG A 52 7.55 0.09 2.90
N ASP A 53 8.18 -0.71 3.76
CA ASP A 53 9.57 -0.50 4.19
C ASP A 53 10.56 -1.16 3.21
N GLY A 54 10.14 -2.23 2.52
CA GLY A 54 10.94 -2.90 1.50
C GLY A 54 10.70 -2.32 0.11
N PHE A 55 9.56 -2.66 -0.50
CA PHE A 55 9.33 -2.41 -1.92
C PHE A 55 9.05 -0.93 -2.24
N PHE A 56 8.20 -0.27 -1.45
CA PHE A 56 7.80 1.12 -1.69
C PHE A 56 8.95 2.09 -1.38
N GLN A 57 9.62 1.94 -0.23
CA GLN A 57 10.77 2.78 0.12
C GLN A 57 11.92 2.64 -0.90
N ALA A 58 12.21 1.41 -1.37
CA ALA A 58 13.23 1.19 -2.40
C ALA A 58 12.84 1.76 -3.77
N SER A 59 11.53 1.91 -4.02
CA SER A 59 11.00 2.48 -5.27
C SER A 59 10.82 4.00 -5.22
N LEU A 60 11.17 4.65 -4.09
CA LEU A 60 11.06 6.10 -3.98
C LEU A 60 11.95 6.79 -5.00
N PRO A 61 11.47 7.85 -5.66
CA PRO A 61 12.27 8.59 -6.60
C PRO A 61 13.48 9.25 -5.93
N ASP A 62 14.65 9.12 -6.56
CA ASP A 62 15.91 9.72 -6.15
C ASP A 62 15.99 11.24 -6.43
N THR A 63 15.07 11.75 -7.25
CA THR A 63 15.04 13.14 -7.71
C THR A 63 13.87 13.89 -7.07
N ARG A 64 14.15 15.09 -6.52
CA ARG A 64 13.14 15.94 -5.87
C ARG A 64 11.89 16.15 -6.73
N GLN A 65 12.03 16.40 -8.03
CA GLN A 65 10.89 16.63 -8.92
C GLN A 65 9.94 15.43 -8.99
N LYS A 66 10.48 14.22 -9.21
CA LYS A 66 9.69 12.99 -9.28
C LYS A 66 9.07 12.65 -7.92
N LEU A 67 9.76 12.97 -6.83
CA LEU A 67 9.21 12.84 -5.48
C LEU A 67 8.03 13.79 -5.28
N TYR A 68 8.11 15.03 -5.72
CA TYR A 68 6.99 15.97 -5.70
C TYR A 68 5.80 15.48 -6.53
N ASP A 69 6.05 14.95 -7.73
CA ASP A 69 4.99 14.42 -8.60
C ASP A 69 4.29 13.21 -7.94
N LEU A 70 5.07 12.32 -7.28
CA LEU A 70 4.54 11.21 -6.51
C LEU A 70 3.71 11.68 -5.29
N LEU A 71 4.20 12.67 -4.54
CA LEU A 71 3.51 13.23 -3.39
C LEU A 71 2.18 13.87 -3.79
N LYS A 72 2.18 14.62 -4.91
CA LYS A 72 0.98 15.25 -5.45
C LYS A 72 -0.06 14.21 -5.87
N ASP A 73 0.35 13.12 -6.51
CA ASP A 73 -0.55 12.02 -6.91
C ASP A 73 -1.19 11.34 -5.68
N ILE A 74 -0.42 11.17 -4.59
CA ILE A 74 -0.91 10.63 -3.31
C ILE A 74 -1.91 11.58 -2.63
N GLU A 75 -1.67 12.89 -2.67
CA GLU A 75 -2.58 13.90 -2.11
C GLU A 75 -3.90 14.00 -2.90
N GLU A 76 -3.84 13.95 -4.23
CA GLU A 76 -5.02 14.09 -5.11
C GLU A 76 -5.94 12.87 -5.12
N LYS A 77 -5.40 11.64 -4.93
CA LYS A 77 -6.17 10.39 -5.01
C LYS A 77 -6.77 9.88 -3.70
N GLY A 78 -6.67 10.65 -2.62
CA GLY A 78 -7.36 10.34 -1.36
C GLY A 78 -6.48 9.87 -0.22
N GLY A 79 -5.29 10.47 -0.09
CA GLY A 79 -4.46 10.39 1.10
C GLY A 79 -3.52 9.19 1.14
N TRP A 80 -2.45 9.37 1.91
CA TRP A 80 -1.43 8.35 2.19
C TRP A 80 -2.11 6.98 2.45
N PRO A 81 -1.64 5.85 1.86
CA PRO A 81 -2.11 4.52 2.26
C PRO A 81 -2.14 4.46 3.78
N TYR A 82 -3.13 3.80 4.40
CA TYR A 82 -3.34 3.80 5.85
C TYR A 82 -2.15 3.20 6.59
N ILE A 83 -1.08 3.97 6.65
CA ILE A 83 0.19 3.74 7.28
C ILE A 83 0.02 4.46 8.59
N GLU A 84 -0.04 3.70 9.68
CA GLU A 84 0.06 4.27 11.02
C GLU A 84 1.32 5.14 11.09
N ARG A 85 1.09 6.43 10.87
CA ARG A 85 1.98 7.58 10.97
C ARG A 85 3.48 7.26 11.02
N MET A 86 4.07 6.86 9.89
CA MET A 86 5.41 7.35 9.60
C MET A 86 5.27 8.84 9.29
N ASN A 87 5.47 9.65 10.32
CA ASN A 87 5.42 11.10 10.23
C ASN A 87 6.33 11.53 9.07
N LEU A 88 5.77 12.15 8.01
CA LEU A 88 6.49 12.57 6.79
C LEU A 88 7.80 13.30 7.10
N ILE A 89 7.86 13.98 8.25
CA ILE A 89 9.04 14.61 8.84
C ILE A 89 10.24 13.65 8.96
N SER A 90 10.00 12.36 9.22
CA SER A 90 11.02 11.32 9.39
C SER A 90 11.65 10.90 8.07
N VAL A 91 10.89 10.94 6.98
CA VAL A 91 11.38 10.69 5.62
C VAL A 91 12.16 11.91 5.12
N LEU A 92 11.64 13.11 5.37
CA LEU A 92 12.30 14.37 4.99
C LEU A 92 13.64 14.59 5.72
N LYS A 93 13.79 14.06 6.95
CA LYS A 93 15.06 14.08 7.70
C LYS A 93 16.14 13.14 7.16
N LYS A 94 15.80 12.20 6.26
CA LYS A 94 16.76 11.28 5.63
C LYS A 94 17.27 11.78 4.27
N LEU A 95 16.77 12.90 3.77
CA LEU A 95 17.29 13.57 2.59
C LEU A 95 18.45 14.48 3.01
N PRO A 96 19.62 14.44 2.32
CA PRO A 96 20.74 15.34 2.60
C PRO A 96 20.42 16.80 2.27
#